data_AF-A0A938P511-F1
#
_entry.id   AF-A0A938P511-F1
#
_cell.length_a   1.000
_cell.length_b   1.000
_cell.length_c   1.000
_cell.angle_alpha   90.00
_cell.angle_beta   90.00
_cell.angle_gamma   90.00
#
_symmetry.space_group_name_H-M   'P 1'
#
loop_
_entity.id
_entity.type
_entity.pdbx_description
1 polymer ?
#
loop_
_entity_poly.entity_id
_entity_poly.type
_entity_poly.pdbx_seq_one_letter_code
_entity_poly.pdbx_strand_id
1 'polypeptide(L)'
;MHRTPQMNSSTSIKLFCMALGVTFMCQAQEMPSQHFDLVKLTDGVYAAIETPGGSAVSNAGIVDLGDAALVFDTFMSLQVAKELAGVVEKLLRKPVRYVVNSHYHKDHIWGNQVFVPGATIISSRWTRDALLGSKVPDIGNEVKEISDKIADLRSKAASEKDPKEKKEILLS
;
A
#
# COMPACT_ATOMS: atom_id res chain seq x y z
N MET A 1 -66.85 -55.80 16.37
CA MET A 1 -66.85 -55.61 14.89
C MET A 1 -67.41 -54.22 14.59
N HIS A 2 -66.69 -53.13 14.85
CA HIS A 2 -65.82 -52.41 13.90
C HIS A 2 -66.47 -52.16 12.52
N ARG A 3 -67.09 -50.98 12.35
CA ARG A 3 -67.32 -50.34 11.05
C ARG A 3 -66.45 -49.08 11.00
N THR A 4 -65.46 -49.09 10.13
CA THR A 4 -64.82 -47.88 9.59
C THR A 4 -65.60 -47.40 8.36
N PRO A 5 -65.84 -46.10 8.16
CA PRO A 5 -66.19 -45.55 6.86
C PRO A 5 -64.93 -45.20 6.05
N GLN A 6 -65.12 -45.28 4.73
CA GLN A 6 -64.13 -45.08 3.68
C GLN A 6 -63.57 -43.66 3.57
N MET A 7 -62.32 -43.61 3.11
CA MET A 7 -61.63 -42.46 2.52
C MET A 7 -62.20 -42.07 1.15
N ASN A 8 -62.23 -40.77 0.87
CA ASN A 8 -62.40 -40.20 -0.46
C ASN A 8 -61.41 -39.04 -0.71
N SER A 9 -60.87 -39.08 -1.95
CA SER A 9 -60.28 -38.00 -2.78
C SER A 9 -59.10 -37.21 -2.21
N SER A 10 -57.88 -37.42 -2.71
CA SER A 10 -57.32 -36.83 -3.95
C SER A 10 -56.99 -35.35 -3.82
N THR A 11 -55.73 -35.04 -3.52
CA THR A 11 -55.12 -33.76 -3.90
C THR A 11 -53.65 -33.97 -4.28
N SER A 12 -53.34 -33.72 -5.55
CA SER A 12 -52.03 -33.85 -6.18
C SER A 12 -51.03 -32.84 -5.59
N ILE A 13 -49.93 -33.34 -5.03
CA ILE A 13 -48.80 -32.52 -4.58
C ILE A 13 -47.97 -32.15 -5.82
N LYS A 14 -48.08 -30.89 -6.27
CA LYS A 14 -47.14 -30.31 -7.23
C LYS A 14 -45.84 -30.00 -6.49
N LEU A 15 -44.82 -30.80 -6.74
CA LEU A 15 -43.46 -30.59 -6.26
C LEU A 15 -42.85 -29.39 -7.01
N PHE A 16 -42.72 -28.25 -6.33
CA PHE A 16 -41.99 -27.10 -6.84
C PHE A 16 -40.55 -27.20 -6.31
N CYS A 17 -39.63 -27.71 -7.14
CA CYS A 17 -38.21 -27.74 -6.83
C CYS A 17 -37.66 -26.30 -6.86
N MET A 18 -37.44 -25.73 -5.67
CA MET A 18 -36.73 -24.46 -5.50
C MET A 18 -35.23 -24.72 -5.66
N ALA A 19 -34.71 -24.50 -6.87
CA ALA A 19 -33.26 -24.46 -7.09
C ALA A 19 -32.71 -23.17 -6.44
N LEU A 20 -32.20 -23.29 -5.20
CA LEU A 20 -31.35 -22.25 -4.61
C LEU A 20 -29.98 -22.30 -5.30
N GLY A 21 -29.88 -21.62 -6.44
CA GLY A 21 -28.59 -21.22 -7.00
C GLY A 21 -27.98 -20.14 -6.10
N VAL A 22 -27.08 -20.53 -5.20
CA VAL A 22 -26.22 -19.55 -4.51
C VAL A 22 -25.11 -19.18 -5.49
N THR A 23 -25.38 -18.17 -6.32
CA THR A 23 -24.36 -17.55 -7.15
C THR A 23 -23.44 -16.76 -6.21
N PHE A 24 -22.25 -17.30 -5.94
CA PHE A 24 -21.21 -16.58 -5.23
C PHE A 24 -20.64 -15.52 -6.19
N MET A 25 -21.27 -14.35 -6.26
CA MET A 25 -20.66 -13.20 -6.93
C MET A 25 -19.44 -12.78 -6.10
N CYS A 26 -18.26 -13.11 -6.59
CA CYS A 26 -17.02 -12.51 -6.12
C CYS A 26 -17.05 -11.05 -6.55
N GLN A 27 -17.50 -10.15 -5.67
CA GLN A 27 -17.25 -8.73 -5.87
C GLN A 27 -15.78 -8.48 -5.55
N ALA A 28 -14.99 -8.16 -6.58
CA ALA A 28 -13.71 -7.52 -6.41
C ALA A 28 -14.01 -6.16 -5.77
N GLN A 29 -13.85 -6.09 -4.45
CA GLN A 29 -14.03 -4.84 -3.73
C GLN A 29 -12.85 -3.95 -4.13
N GLU A 30 -13.12 -2.92 -4.94
CA GLU A 30 -12.16 -1.84 -5.16
C GLU A 30 -11.76 -1.33 -3.78
N MET A 31 -10.46 -1.31 -3.51
CA MET A 31 -9.90 -0.65 -2.33
C MET A 31 -9.24 0.63 -2.80
N PRO A 32 -10.02 1.67 -3.14
CA PRO A 32 -9.45 2.90 -3.64
C PRO A 32 -8.72 3.59 -2.49
N SER A 33 -7.40 3.70 -2.60
CA SER A 33 -6.66 4.78 -1.96
C SER A 33 -6.58 5.93 -2.97
N GLN A 34 -6.67 7.16 -2.50
CA GLN A 34 -6.38 8.32 -3.35
C GLN A 34 -4.87 8.51 -3.56
N HIS A 35 -4.05 7.70 -2.88
CA HIS A 35 -2.60 7.87 -2.79
C HIS A 35 -1.81 6.78 -3.52
N PHE A 36 -2.43 5.63 -3.79
CA PHE A 36 -1.82 4.56 -4.56
C PHE A 36 -2.87 3.65 -5.20
N ASP A 37 -2.53 3.08 -6.36
CA ASP A 37 -3.26 2.02 -7.03
C ASP A 37 -2.74 0.65 -6.57
N LEU A 38 -3.64 -0.29 -6.33
CA LEU A 38 -3.28 -1.66 -5.99
C LEU A 38 -3.25 -2.54 -7.25
N VAL A 39 -2.06 -2.98 -7.63
CA VAL A 39 -1.81 -3.84 -8.79
C VAL A 39 -1.50 -5.26 -8.32
N LYS A 40 -2.34 -6.24 -8.69
CA LYS A 40 -2.04 -7.66 -8.47
C LYS A 40 -1.00 -8.13 -9.49
N LEU A 41 0.15 -8.62 -9.01
CA LEU A 41 1.23 -9.13 -9.85
C LEU A 41 1.05 -10.64 -10.10
N THR A 42 0.74 -11.38 -9.04
CA THR A 42 0.38 -12.81 -9.07
C THR A 42 -0.44 -13.14 -7.83
N ASP A 43 -0.86 -14.39 -7.67
CA ASP A 43 -1.56 -14.86 -6.47
C ASP A 43 -0.71 -14.60 -5.22
N GLY A 44 -1.30 -13.86 -4.26
CA GLY A 44 -0.62 -13.50 -3.02
C GLY A 44 0.42 -12.38 -3.13
N VAL A 45 0.64 -11.77 -4.30
CA VAL A 45 1.65 -10.71 -4.47
C VAL A 45 1.06 -9.49 -5.17
N TYR A 46 1.21 -8.33 -4.53
CA TYR A 46 0.61 -7.08 -4.96
C TYR A 46 1.61 -5.93 -4.84
N ALA A 47 1.53 -4.97 -5.75
CA ALA A 47 2.21 -3.69 -5.66
C ALA A 47 1.21 -2.59 -5.37
N ALA A 48 1.53 -1.71 -4.43
CA ALA A 48 0.85 -0.45 -4.19
C ALA A 48 1.67 0.64 -4.90
N ILE A 49 1.18 1.06 -6.07
CA ILE A 49 1.86 2.00 -6.96
C ILE A 49 1.36 3.40 -6.66
N GLU A 50 2.25 4.34 -6.35
CA GLU A 50 1.86 5.73 -6.06
C GLU A 50 1.06 6.34 -7.21
N THR A 51 0.06 7.15 -6.85
CA THR A 51 -0.71 7.93 -7.81
C THR A 51 -0.20 9.37 -7.85
N PRO A 52 -0.09 9.99 -9.04
CA PRO A 52 0.31 11.39 -9.16
C PRO A 52 -0.57 12.31 -8.30
N GLY A 53 0.06 13.14 -7.47
CA GLY A 53 -0.61 14.05 -6.54
C GLY A 53 -1.07 13.38 -5.23
N GLY A 54 -0.84 12.08 -5.08
CA GLY A 54 -1.02 11.34 -3.84
C GLY A 54 0.09 11.60 -2.81
N SER A 55 -0.15 11.19 -1.56
CA SER A 55 0.78 11.38 -0.45
C SER A 55 1.67 10.15 -0.19
N ALA A 56 1.69 9.17 -1.10
CA ALA A 56 2.48 7.95 -0.98
C ALA A 56 3.98 8.21 -1.18
N VAL A 57 4.33 9.06 -2.17
CA VAL A 57 5.70 9.49 -2.54
C VAL A 57 6.59 8.39 -3.14
N SER A 58 6.33 7.11 -2.81
CA SER A 58 7.04 5.94 -3.31
C SER A 58 6.06 4.79 -3.52
N ASN A 59 6.53 3.64 -4.03
CA ASN A 59 5.75 2.41 -4.12
C ASN A 59 5.97 1.50 -2.90
N ALA A 60 4.99 0.64 -2.61
CA ALA A 60 5.10 -0.42 -1.62
C ALA A 60 4.68 -1.78 -2.20
N GLY A 61 5.00 -2.86 -1.49
CA GLY A 61 4.64 -4.23 -1.86
C GLY A 61 3.89 -4.95 -0.74
N ILE A 62 3.05 -5.90 -1.12
CA ILE A 62 2.32 -6.79 -0.20
C ILE A 62 2.54 -8.23 -0.67
N VAL A 63 2.95 -9.09 0.26
CA VAL A 63 3.16 -10.52 0.01
C VAL A 63 2.41 -11.35 1.05
N ASP A 64 1.58 -12.28 0.59
CA ASP A 64 0.95 -13.30 1.40
C ASP A 64 1.94 -14.45 1.66
N LEU A 65 2.23 -14.72 2.94
CA LEU A 65 3.13 -15.79 3.37
C LEU A 65 2.38 -17.04 3.85
N GLY A 66 1.05 -17.07 3.74
CA GLY A 66 0.21 -18.18 4.19
C GLY A 66 -0.49 -17.89 5.51
N ASP A 67 0.23 -17.74 6.62
CA ASP A 67 -0.33 -17.43 7.95
C ASP A 67 -0.17 -15.95 8.35
N ALA A 68 0.61 -15.20 7.57
CA ALA A 68 0.94 -13.80 7.81
C ALA A 68 1.08 -13.03 6.49
N ALA A 69 1.07 -11.70 6.60
CA ALA A 69 1.44 -10.81 5.52
C ALA A 69 2.82 -10.19 5.75
N LEU A 70 3.52 -9.94 4.65
CA LEU A 70 4.72 -9.12 4.57
C LEU A 70 4.39 -7.85 3.79
N VAL A 71 4.86 -6.71 4.33
CA VAL A 71 4.84 -5.41 3.66
C VAL A 71 6.26 -5.08 3.24
N PHE A 72 6.45 -4.63 2.00
CA PHE A 72 7.72 -4.15 1.48
C PHE A 72 7.63 -2.63 1.32
N ASP A 73 8.42 -1.88 2.09
CA ASP A 73 8.35 -0.43 2.27
C ASP A 73 7.00 0.11 2.78
N THR A 74 7.03 1.30 3.37
CA THR A 74 5.91 1.77 4.23
C THR A 74 5.39 3.17 3.91
N PHE A 75 5.81 3.76 2.79
CA PHE A 75 5.52 5.14 2.42
C PHE A 75 6.07 6.19 3.40
N MET A 76 5.99 7.46 2.99
CA MET A 76 6.41 8.59 3.81
C MET A 76 5.35 8.99 4.86
N SER A 77 4.07 8.85 4.53
CA SER A 77 2.96 9.37 5.33
C SER A 77 2.37 8.30 6.25
N LEU A 78 2.22 8.64 7.54
CA LEU A 78 1.53 7.77 8.51
C LEU A 78 0.08 7.50 8.12
N GLN A 79 -0.59 8.43 7.45
CA GLN A 79 -1.95 8.21 6.97
C GLN A 79 -1.94 7.14 5.87
N VAL A 80 -1.07 7.26 4.88
CA VAL A 80 -0.98 6.32 3.76
C VAL A 80 -0.51 4.94 4.24
N ALA A 81 0.40 4.88 5.21
CA ALA A 81 0.81 3.64 5.85
C ALA A 81 -0.36 2.92 6.58
N LYS A 82 -1.27 3.68 7.22
CA LYS A 82 -2.50 3.11 7.82
C LYS A 82 -3.46 2.60 6.75
N GLU A 83 -3.60 3.32 5.63
CA GLU A 83 -4.39 2.85 4.49
C GLU A 83 -3.82 1.55 3.91
N LEU A 84 -2.50 1.47 3.76
CA LEU A 84 -1.79 0.25 3.35
C LEU A 84 -2.07 -0.92 4.32
N ALA A 85 -1.97 -0.69 5.63
CA ALA A 85 -2.28 -1.71 6.63
C ALA A 85 -3.74 -2.20 6.52
N GLY A 86 -4.69 -1.29 6.33
CA GLY A 86 -6.10 -1.62 6.13
C GLY A 86 -6.36 -2.36 4.81
N VAL A 87 -5.62 -2.04 3.76
CA VAL A 87 -5.60 -2.79 2.49
C VAL A 87 -5.14 -4.22 2.74
N VAL A 88 -4.02 -4.43 3.44
CA VAL A 88 -3.52 -5.78 3.75
C VAL A 88 -4.54 -6.58 4.56
N GLU A 89 -5.14 -5.98 5.59
CA GLU A 89 -6.14 -6.63 6.44
C GLU A 89 -7.36 -7.10 5.63
N LYS A 90 -7.89 -6.24 4.76
CA LYS A 90 -9.06 -6.58 3.91
C LYS A 90 -8.72 -7.63 2.85
N LEU A 91 -7.55 -7.49 2.22
CA LEU A 91 -7.12 -8.32 1.10
C LEU A 91 -6.77 -9.74 1.55
N LEU A 92 -5.96 -9.87 2.61
CA LEU A 92 -5.39 -11.15 3.02
C LEU A 92 -6.06 -11.74 4.26
N ARG A 93 -6.76 -10.92 5.06
CA ARG A 93 -7.34 -11.31 6.36
C ARG A 93 -6.32 -11.94 7.30
N LYS A 94 -5.09 -11.43 7.26
CA LYS A 94 -3.92 -11.92 8.00
C LYS A 94 -3.20 -10.75 8.67
N PRO A 95 -2.57 -10.98 9.84
CA PRO A 95 -1.76 -9.95 10.47
C PRO A 95 -0.50 -9.67 9.64
N VAL A 96 -0.10 -8.41 9.54
CA VAL A 96 1.25 -8.05 9.07
C VAL A 96 2.24 -8.46 10.16
N ARG A 97 3.13 -9.39 9.83
CA ARG A 97 4.19 -9.86 10.76
C ARG A 97 5.58 -9.40 10.36
N TYR A 98 5.76 -9.00 9.11
CA TYR A 98 7.05 -8.59 8.58
C TYR A 98 6.90 -7.31 7.78
N VAL A 99 7.82 -6.38 8.02
CA VAL A 99 8.03 -5.22 7.16
C VAL A 99 9.47 -5.28 6.68
N VAL A 100 9.68 -5.28 5.37
CA VAL A 100 11.01 -5.20 4.77
C VAL A 100 11.22 -3.79 4.24
N ASN A 101 12.28 -3.11 4.68
CA ASN A 101 12.66 -1.83 4.10
C ASN A 101 13.79 -2.00 3.08
N SER A 102 13.59 -1.46 1.89
CA SER A 102 14.58 -1.48 0.82
C SER A 102 15.84 -0.68 1.18
N HIS A 103 15.66 0.53 1.71
CA HIS A 103 16.74 1.43 2.14
C HIS A 103 16.23 2.48 3.14
N TYR A 104 17.07 3.46 3.48
CA TYR A 104 16.87 4.36 4.63
C TYR A 104 16.09 5.64 4.31
N HIS A 105 15.78 5.92 3.05
CA HIS A 105 15.06 7.14 2.71
C HIS A 105 13.66 7.14 3.31
N LYS A 106 13.21 8.34 3.68
CA LYS A 106 12.02 8.57 4.52
C LYS A 106 10.75 8.02 3.90
N ASP A 107 10.65 8.12 2.59
CA ASP A 107 9.55 7.60 1.78
C ASP A 107 9.44 6.07 1.80
N HIS A 108 10.44 5.34 2.29
CA HIS A 108 10.37 3.89 2.43
C HIS A 108 10.15 3.42 3.88
N ILE A 109 10.44 4.27 4.87
CA ILE A 109 10.59 3.85 6.28
C ILE A 109 9.77 4.64 7.30
N TRP A 110 9.25 5.83 6.99
CA TRP A 110 8.54 6.64 7.99
C TRP A 110 7.21 6.01 8.44
N GLY A 111 6.56 5.24 7.57
CA GLY A 111 5.35 4.49 7.89
C GLY A 111 5.57 3.28 8.82
N ASN A 112 6.81 2.85 9.08
CA ASN A 112 7.13 1.70 9.94
C ASN A 112 6.40 1.71 11.29
N GLN A 113 6.16 2.91 11.83
CA GLN A 113 5.49 3.13 13.11
C GLN A 113 4.06 2.56 13.17
N VAL A 114 3.39 2.41 12.02
CA VAL A 114 2.04 1.83 11.93
C VAL A 114 2.05 0.32 12.19
N PHE A 115 3.16 -0.35 11.89
CA PHE A 115 3.25 -1.81 11.91
C PHE A 115 3.83 -2.36 13.23
N VAL A 116 4.37 -1.51 14.10
CA VAL A 116 4.93 -1.92 15.40
C VAL A 116 3.89 -1.78 16.52
N PRO A 117 3.92 -2.65 17.55
CA PRO A 117 4.83 -3.78 17.75
C PRO A 117 4.40 -5.08 17.03
N GLY A 118 3.36 -5.04 16.19
CA GLY A 118 2.77 -6.23 15.57
C GLY A 118 3.68 -6.95 14.56
N ALA A 119 4.58 -6.22 13.92
CA ALA A 119 5.50 -6.70 12.89
C ALA A 119 6.98 -6.53 13.28
N THR A 120 7.81 -7.43 12.77
CA THR A 120 9.27 -7.31 12.79
C THR A 120 9.72 -6.47 11.60
N ILE A 121 10.49 -5.41 11.85
CA ILE A 121 11.13 -4.60 10.81
C ILE A 121 12.46 -5.25 10.40
N ILE A 122 12.61 -5.53 9.11
CA ILE A 122 13.76 -6.18 8.50
C ILE A 122 14.39 -5.20 7.50
N SER A 123 15.72 -5.06 7.56
CA SER A 123 16.48 -4.29 6.59
C SER A 123 17.92 -4.81 6.50
N SER A 124 18.69 -4.30 5.53
CA SER A 124 20.12 -4.54 5.52
C SER A 124 20.81 -3.91 6.74
N ARG A 125 21.96 -4.43 7.17
CA ARG A 125 22.77 -3.80 8.23
C ARG A 125 23.10 -2.35 7.90
N TRP A 126 23.42 -2.07 6.63
CA TRP A 126 23.75 -0.73 6.19
C TRP A 126 22.56 0.23 6.32
N THR A 127 21.36 -0.19 5.92
CA THR A 127 20.12 0.58 6.09
C THR A 127 19.85 0.87 7.56
N ARG A 128 19.99 -0.12 8.44
CA ARG A 128 19.83 0.07 9.89
C ARG A 128 20.82 1.09 10.43
N ASP A 129 22.11 0.96 10.09
CA ASP A 129 23.15 1.87 10.56
C ASP A 129 22.93 3.30 10.01
N ALA A 130 22.43 3.42 8.78
CA ALA A 130 22.03 4.69 8.20
C ALA A 130 20.87 5.33 8.98
N LEU A 131 19.82 4.57 9.29
CA LEU A 131 18.69 5.04 10.10
C LEU A 131 19.08 5.48 11.51
N LEU A 132 20.10 4.84 12.09
CA LEU A 132 20.68 5.23 13.38
C LEU A 132 21.65 6.42 13.28
N GLY A 133 21.77 7.06 12.12
CA GLY A 133 22.64 8.22 11.89
C GLY A 133 24.12 7.87 11.79
N SER A 134 24.48 6.59 11.69
CA SER A 134 25.88 6.13 11.68
C SER A 134 26.52 6.13 10.29
N LYS A 135 25.70 6.21 9.23
CA LYS A 135 26.14 6.06 7.81
C LYS A 135 25.52 7.09 6.85
N VAL A 136 24.53 7.86 7.28
CA VAL A 136 23.95 8.95 6.46
C VAL A 136 24.86 10.17 6.60
N PRO A 137 25.15 10.90 5.51
CA PRO A 137 25.84 12.18 5.60
C PRO A 137 25.16 13.06 6.66
N ASP A 138 25.94 13.74 7.48
CA ASP A 138 25.43 14.75 8.40
C ASP A 138 24.44 15.66 7.67
N ILE A 139 23.30 15.98 8.30
CA ILE A 139 22.33 16.94 7.76
C ILE A 139 23.05 18.25 7.38
N GLY A 140 24.13 18.60 8.08
CA GLY A 140 25.01 19.71 7.71
C GLY A 140 25.57 19.62 6.28
N ASN A 141 25.92 18.42 5.81
CA ASN A 141 26.41 18.19 4.44
C ASN A 141 25.29 18.34 3.41
N GLU A 142 24.10 17.79 3.66
CA GLU A 142 22.92 17.97 2.78
C GLU A 142 22.52 19.45 2.70
N VAL A 143 22.48 20.15 3.84
CA VAL A 143 22.18 21.58 3.89
C VAL A 143 23.21 22.38 3.10
N LYS A 144 24.50 22.01 3.21
CA LYS A 144 25.56 22.65 2.45
C LYS A 144 25.42 22.39 0.95
N GLU A 145 25.18 21.16 0.53
CA GLU A 145 24.98 20.82 -0.88
C GLU A 145 23.77 21.54 -1.48
N ILE A 146 22.66 21.61 -0.75
CA ILE A 146 21.47 22.38 -1.16
C ILE A 146 21.82 23.87 -1.27
N SER A 147 22.55 24.42 -0.29
CA SER A 147 22.96 25.82 -0.31
C SER A 147 23.87 26.14 -1.49
N ASP A 148 24.85 25.29 -1.77
CA ASP A 148 25.77 25.40 -2.90
C ASP A 148 25.00 25.33 -4.22
N LYS A 149 24.02 24.43 -4.33
CA LYS A 149 23.18 24.28 -5.52
C LYS A 149 22.25 25.48 -5.75
N ILE A 150 21.67 26.04 -4.68
CA ILE A 150 20.90 27.30 -4.75
C ILE A 150 21.79 28.44 -5.23
N ALA A 151 23.03 28.55 -4.75
CA ALA A 151 23.97 29.58 -5.17
C ALA A 151 24.33 29.45 -6.67
N ASP A 152 24.59 28.23 -7.13
CA ASP A 152 24.88 27.94 -8.54
C ASP A 152 23.70 28.28 -9.47
N LEU A 153 22.48 27.85 -9.11
CA LEU A 153 21.27 28.17 -9.87
C LEU A 153 21.02 29.69 -9.95
N ARG A 154 21.24 30.41 -8.83
CA ARG A 154 21.15 31.88 -8.83
C ARG A 154 22.19 32.53 -9.72
N SER A 155 23.42 32.01 -9.73
CA SER A 155 24.49 32.50 -10.61
C SER A 155 24.14 32.28 -12.08
N LYS A 156 23.68 31.07 -12.44
CA LYS A 156 23.23 30.73 -13.80
C LYS A 156 22.07 31.60 -14.27
N ALA A 157 21.05 31.78 -13.44
CA ALA A 157 19.93 32.67 -13.74
C ALA A 157 20.35 34.14 -13.90
N ALA A 158 21.41 34.58 -13.20
CA ALA A 158 21.94 35.94 -13.35
C ALA A 158 22.67 36.14 -14.69
N SER A 159 23.38 35.12 -15.18
CA SER A 159 24.08 35.16 -16.47
C SER A 159 23.21 34.83 -17.68
N GLU A 160 22.05 34.20 -17.48
CA GLU A 160 21.15 33.80 -18.57
C GLU A 160 20.41 35.00 -19.18
N LYS A 161 20.45 35.08 -20.50
CA LYS A 161 19.87 36.15 -21.31
C LYS A 161 18.51 35.76 -21.89
N ASP A 162 18.25 34.47 -22.12
CA ASP A 162 16.93 34.01 -22.52
C ASP A 162 15.95 34.06 -21.34
N PRO A 163 14.88 34.87 -21.40
CA PRO A 163 13.89 34.98 -20.32
C PRO A 163 13.19 33.65 -20.00
N LYS A 164 13.04 32.76 -20.98
CA LYS A 164 12.38 31.46 -20.82
C LYS A 164 13.30 30.49 -20.08
N GLU A 165 14.55 30.35 -20.51
CA GLU A 165 15.53 29.47 -19.84
C GLU A 165 15.84 29.99 -18.44
N LYS A 166 15.96 31.31 -18.25
CA LYS A 166 16.11 31.92 -16.94
C LYS A 166 14.96 31.58 -15.99
N LYS A 167 13.73 31.55 -16.50
CA LYS A 167 12.55 31.18 -15.71
C LYS A 167 12.55 29.69 -15.36
N GLU A 168 12.98 28.82 -16.27
CA GLU A 168 13.11 27.38 -16.00
C GLU A 168 14.18 27.10 -14.93
N ILE A 169 15.35 27.77 -14.99
CA ILE A 169 16.42 27.66 -13.97
C ILE A 169 15.94 28.11 -12.58
N LEU A 170 15.02 29.08 -12.50
CA LEU A 170 14.47 29.54 -11.22
C LEU A 170 13.38 28.62 -10.64
N LEU A 171 12.85 27.70 -11.44
CA LEU A 171 11.78 26.77 -11.06
C LEU A 171 12.29 25.34 -10.78
N SER A 172 13.56 25.05 -11.11
CA SER A 172 14.27 23.80 -10.83
C SER A 172 14.86 23.77 -9.42
#